data_AF-A0A936X1Z5-F1
#
_entry.id   AF-A0A936X1Z5-F1
#
_cell.length_a   1.000
_cell.length_b   1.000
_cell.length_c   1.000
_cell.angle_alpha   90.00
_cell.angle_beta   90.00
_cell.angle_gamma   90.00
#
_symmetry.space_group_name_H-M   'P 1'
#
loop_
_entity.id
_entity.type
_entity.pdbx_description
1 polymer ?
#
loop_
_entity_poly.entity_id
_entity_poly.type
_entity_poly.pdbx_seq_one_letter_code
_entity_poly.pdbx_strand_id
1 'polypeptide(L)'
;MEHLSDSLGNFSFEINEENLNDTLQISLVGYSTRRMLAKDFQNSKDGIILMQISYTSLQEVVVTNHTNETEIIGRQKSGKLIQVSLHNRKSAEETIGSEMGIRVSNKHENAFLKDINWHFSANNFRRIKIRVNIYSMKNDLPDTLITNKQLIYTIEDFKTGWIKFDLEPYEIQVPSDFLISIQWLEGKQDKVERPITIVPVATSFSQKCYVRIASQDKWKRMGMNPSCYVTLMY
;
A
#
# COMPACT_ATOMS: atom_id res chain seq x y z
N MET A 1 -7.90 -3.38 16.13
CA MET A 1 -6.49 -2.93 16.21
C MET A 1 -5.72 -3.66 15.11
N GLU A 2 -4.69 -3.06 14.52
CA GLU A 2 -3.88 -3.71 13.50
C GLU A 2 -2.44 -3.87 14.00
N HIS A 3 -1.86 -5.04 13.73
CA HIS A 3 -0.49 -5.38 14.10
C HIS A 3 0.18 -6.02 12.88
N LEU A 4 1.47 -5.76 12.70
CA LEU A 4 2.28 -6.39 11.67
C LEU A 4 3.23 -7.40 12.30
N SER A 5 3.45 -8.49 11.59
CA SER A 5 4.51 -9.43 11.93
C SER A 5 5.89 -8.82 11.62
N ASP A 6 6.91 -9.21 12.39
CA ASP A 6 8.30 -8.87 12.10
C ASP A 6 8.82 -9.62 10.84
N SER A 7 10.09 -9.39 10.50
CA SER A 7 10.75 -10.05 9.36
C SER A 7 10.93 -11.56 9.51
N LEU A 8 10.78 -12.09 10.72
CA LEU A 8 10.86 -13.52 11.03
C LEU A 8 9.46 -14.16 11.10
N GLY A 9 8.39 -13.38 10.92
CA GLY A 9 7.01 -13.83 11.00
C GLY A 9 6.43 -13.85 12.41
N ASN A 10 7.13 -13.34 13.42
CA ASN A 10 6.60 -13.25 14.79
C ASN A 10 5.66 -12.06 14.91
N PHE A 11 4.66 -12.17 15.76
CA PHE A 11 3.73 -11.08 16.08
C PHE A 11 3.31 -11.14 17.54
N SER A 12 2.92 -10.00 18.09
CA SER A 12 2.32 -9.90 19.42
C SER A 12 1.25 -8.83 19.42
N PHE A 13 0.19 -9.06 20.20
CA PHE A 13 -0.87 -8.09 20.42
C PHE A 13 -1.53 -8.36 21.77
N GLU A 14 -2.12 -7.32 22.33
CA GLU A 14 -2.92 -7.41 23.55
C GLU A 14 -4.40 -7.39 23.18
N ILE A 15 -5.19 -8.22 23.86
CA ILE A 15 -6.63 -8.28 23.66
C ILE A 15 -7.32 -8.34 25.04
N ASN A 16 -8.33 -7.49 25.24
CA ASN A 16 -9.15 -7.54 26.43
C ASN A 16 -9.98 -8.84 26.45
N GLU A 17 -10.21 -9.40 27.63
CA GLU A 17 -10.98 -10.64 27.80
C GLU A 17 -12.37 -10.58 27.15
N GLU A 18 -13.01 -9.41 27.19
CA GLU A 18 -14.31 -9.14 26.57
C GLU A 18 -14.33 -9.37 25.05
N ASN A 19 -13.18 -9.25 24.39
CA ASN A 19 -13.02 -9.40 22.94
C ASN A 19 -12.50 -10.80 22.54
N LEU A 20 -12.38 -11.75 23.47
CA LEU A 20 -11.89 -13.11 23.13
C LEU A 20 -12.82 -13.88 22.19
N ASN A 21 -14.09 -13.49 22.11
CA ASN A 21 -15.04 -14.03 21.14
C ASN A 21 -15.03 -13.30 19.79
N ASP A 22 -14.20 -12.26 19.61
CA ASP A 22 -14.05 -11.58 18.33
C ASP A 22 -13.17 -12.38 17.36
N THR A 23 -13.20 -11.95 16.10
CA THR A 23 -12.45 -12.56 15.02
C THR A 23 -11.05 -11.96 14.89
N LEU A 24 -10.04 -12.81 14.98
CA LEU A 24 -8.70 -12.54 14.47
C LEU A 24 -8.68 -12.78 12.96
N GLN A 25 -8.22 -11.78 12.22
CA GLN A 25 -8.03 -11.86 10.78
C GLN A 25 -6.55 -11.69 10.44
N ILE A 26 -6.00 -12.65 9.71
CA ILE A 26 -4.59 -12.70 9.30
C ILE A 26 -4.54 -12.64 7.79
N SER A 27 -3.71 -11.74 7.24
CA SER A 27 -3.51 -11.57 5.81
C SER A 27 -2.03 -11.45 5.47
N LEU A 28 -1.61 -12.09 4.39
CA LEU A 28 -0.25 -12.04 3.86
C LEU A 28 -0.30 -12.02 2.34
N VAL A 29 0.52 -11.17 1.69
CA VAL A 29 0.60 -11.11 0.23
C VAL A 29 0.98 -12.48 -0.33
N GLY A 30 0.23 -12.97 -1.32
CA GLY A 30 0.40 -14.31 -1.89
C GLY A 30 -0.32 -15.44 -1.14
N TYR A 31 -1.04 -15.13 -0.05
CA TYR A 31 -1.79 -16.10 0.75
C TYR A 31 -3.25 -15.69 0.93
N SER A 32 -4.12 -16.68 1.13
CA SER A 32 -5.53 -16.46 1.41
C SER A 32 -5.71 -15.93 2.83
N THR A 33 -6.59 -14.92 2.99
CA THR A 33 -6.95 -14.37 4.30
C THR A 33 -7.51 -15.47 5.20
N ARG A 34 -6.95 -15.63 6.40
CA ARG A 34 -7.41 -16.58 7.42
C ARG A 34 -8.17 -15.84 8.50
N ARG A 35 -9.29 -16.42 8.96
CA ARG A 35 -10.10 -15.89 10.07
C ARG A 35 -10.30 -16.98 11.12
N MET A 36 -10.20 -16.62 12.39
CA MET A 36 -10.45 -17.50 13.52
C MET A 36 -10.84 -16.69 14.76
N LEU A 37 -11.43 -17.31 15.78
CA LEU A 37 -11.75 -16.58 17.01
C LEU A 37 -10.48 -16.34 17.84
N ALA A 38 -10.44 -15.23 18.56
CA ALA A 38 -9.27 -14.91 19.41
C ALA A 38 -9.03 -15.96 20.50
N LYS A 39 -10.10 -16.47 21.12
CA LYS A 39 -10.03 -17.59 22.08
C LYS A 39 -9.44 -18.87 21.47
N ASP A 40 -9.71 -19.16 20.20
CA ASP A 40 -9.22 -20.38 19.56
C ASP A 40 -7.69 -20.29 19.36
N PHE A 41 -7.20 -19.09 19.03
CA PHE A 41 -5.77 -18.82 18.96
C PHE A 41 -5.10 -18.81 20.34
N GLN A 42 -5.73 -18.18 21.35
CA GLN A 42 -5.24 -18.17 22.73
C GLN A 42 -5.07 -19.59 23.30
N ASN A 43 -5.97 -20.51 22.94
CA ASN A 43 -5.93 -21.90 23.37
C ASN A 43 -5.04 -22.80 22.49
N SER A 44 -4.41 -22.27 21.44
CA SER A 44 -3.48 -23.03 20.59
C SER A 44 -2.19 -23.34 21.35
N LYS A 45 -1.64 -24.54 21.13
CA LYS A 45 -0.48 -25.04 21.91
C LYS A 45 0.85 -24.44 21.48
N ASP A 46 0.97 -24.04 20.22
CA ASP A 46 2.20 -23.60 19.58
C ASP A 46 2.18 -22.12 19.16
N GLY A 47 1.00 -21.47 19.14
CA GLY A 47 0.85 -20.10 18.69
C GLY A 47 1.15 -19.91 17.20
N ILE A 48 1.12 -20.99 16.41
CA ILE A 48 1.51 -20.97 14.99
C ILE A 48 0.26 -20.85 14.09
N ILE A 49 0.29 -19.89 13.17
CA ILE A 49 -0.75 -19.71 12.15
C ILE A 49 -0.21 -20.10 10.78
N LEU A 50 -0.57 -21.29 10.32
CA LEU A 50 -0.28 -21.72 8.95
C LEU A 50 -1.21 -21.01 7.95
N MET A 51 -0.62 -20.37 6.94
CA MET A 51 -1.35 -19.67 5.89
C MET A 51 -1.41 -20.53 4.62
N GLN A 52 -2.54 -20.49 3.92
CA GLN A 52 -2.71 -21.21 2.65
C GLN A 52 -2.33 -20.29 1.49
N ILE A 53 -1.47 -20.76 0.59
CA ILE A 53 -1.09 -20.01 -0.62
C ILE A 53 -2.34 -19.70 -1.43
N SER A 54 -2.47 -18.45 -1.86
CA SER A 54 -3.52 -18.04 -2.78
C SER A 54 -3.01 -18.20 -4.20
N TYR A 55 -3.53 -19.18 -4.93
CA TYR A 55 -3.31 -19.34 -6.37
C TYR A 55 -4.11 -18.26 -7.11
N THR A 56 -3.72 -17.01 -6.97
CA THR A 56 -4.15 -16.01 -7.96
C THR A 56 -3.38 -16.35 -9.22
N SER A 57 -4.09 -16.80 -10.25
CA SER A 57 -3.52 -17.12 -11.57
C SER A 57 -2.81 -15.88 -12.09
N LEU A 58 -1.50 -15.81 -11.92
CA LEU A 58 -0.66 -14.90 -12.68
C LEU A 58 -0.74 -15.40 -14.12
N GLN A 59 -1.17 -14.54 -15.05
CA GLN A 59 -0.88 -14.81 -16.45
C GLN A 59 0.64 -14.98 -16.56
N GLU A 60 1.05 -16.08 -17.18
CA GLU A 60 2.44 -16.34 -17.53
C GLU A 60 3.00 -15.07 -18.19
N VAL A 61 4.11 -14.55 -17.66
CA VAL A 61 4.79 -13.40 -18.25
C VAL A 61 5.28 -13.86 -19.62
N VAL A 62 4.53 -13.53 -20.67
CA VAL A 62 5.02 -13.68 -22.02
C VAL A 62 6.20 -12.73 -22.13
N VAL A 63 7.41 -13.29 -22.25
CA VAL A 63 8.63 -12.53 -22.52
C VAL A 63 8.40 -11.78 -23.82
N THR A 64 7.99 -10.53 -23.70
CA THR A 64 7.83 -9.61 -24.81
C THR A 64 9.06 -8.72 -24.80
N ASN A 65 9.70 -8.56 -25.96
CA ASN A 65 10.72 -7.52 -26.14
C ASN A 65 10.09 -6.20 -25.72
N HIS A 66 10.51 -5.66 -24.56
CA HIS A 66 9.99 -4.39 -24.07
C HIS A 66 10.27 -3.32 -25.14
N THR A 67 9.21 -2.74 -25.66
CA THR A 67 9.27 -1.51 -26.45
C THR A 67 9.72 -0.37 -25.53
N ASN A 68 10.48 0.58 -26.08
CA ASN A 68 11.05 1.70 -25.31
C ASN A 68 10.01 2.81 -25.02
N GLU A 69 8.75 2.62 -25.38
CA GLU A 69 7.71 3.62 -25.19
C GLU A 69 7.29 3.66 -23.72
N THR A 70 7.00 4.86 -23.22
CA THR A 70 6.55 5.07 -21.85
C THR A 70 5.39 6.05 -21.79
N GLU A 71 4.47 5.84 -20.86
CA GLU A 71 3.38 6.76 -20.55
C GLU A 71 3.41 7.10 -19.06
N ILE A 72 3.30 8.39 -18.74
CA ILE A 72 3.13 8.87 -17.37
C ILE A 72 1.66 9.14 -17.10
N ILE A 73 1.10 8.43 -16.12
CA ILE A 73 -0.28 8.61 -15.67
C ILE A 73 -0.30 9.12 -14.23
N GLY A 74 -0.87 10.30 -14.02
CA GLY A 74 -1.00 10.93 -12.71
C GLY A 74 -0.56 12.39 -12.70
N ARG A 75 -0.38 12.95 -11.50
CA ARG A 75 -0.03 14.35 -11.31
C ARG A 75 1.47 14.51 -11.05
N GLN A 76 2.16 15.17 -11.97
CA GLN A 76 3.59 15.51 -11.86
C GLN A 76 3.87 16.88 -11.22
N LYS A 77 2.83 17.64 -10.86
CA LYS A 77 2.98 18.93 -10.17
C LYS A 77 3.16 18.70 -8.67
N SER A 78 3.94 19.55 -8.00
CA SER A 78 4.21 19.50 -6.55
C SER A 78 3.78 20.78 -5.79
N GLY A 79 2.92 21.59 -6.39
CA GLY A 79 2.50 22.89 -5.84
C GLY A 79 1.94 22.80 -4.41
N LYS A 80 2.26 23.80 -3.57
CA LYS A 80 2.06 23.77 -2.11
C LYS A 80 0.68 24.26 -1.61
N LEU A 81 -0.25 24.58 -2.49
CA LEU A 81 -1.47 25.31 -2.11
C LEU A 81 -2.45 24.48 -1.27
N ILE A 82 -2.62 23.20 -1.60
CA ILE A 82 -3.43 22.25 -0.83
C ILE A 82 -2.55 21.06 -0.50
N GLN A 83 -2.54 20.67 0.77
CA GLN A 83 -1.69 19.63 1.30
C GLN A 83 -2.48 18.73 2.24
N VAL A 84 -2.18 17.44 2.21
CA VAL A 84 -2.80 16.46 3.11
C VAL A 84 -1.71 15.73 3.87
N SER A 85 -1.96 15.51 5.16
CA SER A 85 -1.18 14.53 5.93
C SER A 85 -1.66 13.14 5.56
N LEU A 86 -0.72 12.24 5.31
CA LEU A 86 -0.98 10.82 5.15
C LEU A 86 -1.23 10.13 6.51
N HIS A 87 -0.87 10.82 7.60
CA HIS A 87 -1.11 10.39 8.97
C HIS A 87 -2.35 11.08 9.52
N ASN A 88 -3.32 10.28 9.96
CA ASN A 88 -4.57 10.74 10.56
C ASN A 88 -4.71 10.33 12.04
N ARG A 89 -3.64 9.84 12.65
CA ARG A 89 -3.59 9.35 14.03
C ARG A 89 -2.49 10.04 14.84
N LYS A 90 -2.47 9.79 16.15
CA LYS A 90 -1.69 10.60 17.11
C LYS A 90 -0.22 10.17 17.16
N SER A 91 0.08 8.91 16.86
CA SER A 91 1.44 8.36 16.87
C SER A 91 1.79 7.63 15.57
N ALA A 92 3.09 7.41 15.33
CA ALA A 92 3.57 6.64 14.18
C ALA A 92 3.08 5.19 14.18
N GLU A 93 3.02 4.55 15.35
CA GLU A 93 2.55 3.18 15.53
C GLU A 93 1.08 3.05 15.12
N GLU A 94 0.27 4.05 15.46
CA GLU A 94 -1.13 4.05 15.07
C GLU A 94 -1.32 4.19 13.55
N THR A 95 -0.36 4.78 12.82
CA THR A 95 -0.46 4.98 11.36
C THR A 95 -0.09 3.74 10.54
N ILE A 96 0.42 2.69 11.19
CA ILE A 96 0.77 1.42 10.56
C ILE A 96 -0.48 0.81 9.91
N GLY A 97 -0.33 0.29 8.70
CA GLY A 97 -1.39 -0.32 7.91
C GLY A 97 -2.21 0.67 7.07
N SER A 98 -2.10 1.98 7.35
CA SER A 98 -2.73 3.02 6.52
C SER A 98 -2.19 2.99 5.10
N GLU A 99 -3.05 3.35 4.15
CA GLU A 99 -2.75 3.21 2.74
C GLU A 99 -3.42 4.28 1.90
N MET A 100 -2.68 4.81 0.93
CA MET A 100 -3.18 5.75 -0.07
C MET A 100 -2.70 5.33 -1.46
N GLY A 101 -3.60 5.42 -2.44
CA GLY A 101 -3.29 5.11 -3.83
C GLY A 101 -4.06 5.94 -4.84
N ILE A 102 -3.70 5.73 -6.09
CA ILE A 102 -4.38 6.30 -7.25
C ILE A 102 -4.86 5.21 -8.19
N ARG A 103 -6.07 5.38 -8.74
CA ARG A 103 -6.60 4.54 -9.81
C ARG A 103 -6.00 4.96 -11.14
N VAL A 104 -5.44 4.01 -11.85
CA VAL A 104 -4.75 4.18 -13.13
C VAL A 104 -5.61 3.55 -14.22
N SER A 105 -5.86 4.32 -15.28
CA SER A 105 -6.59 3.87 -16.46
C SER A 105 -5.60 3.76 -17.61
N ASN A 106 -5.08 2.55 -17.81
CA ASN A 106 -4.13 2.18 -18.86
C ASN A 106 -4.89 1.82 -20.16
N LYS A 107 -4.35 2.25 -21.30
CA LYS A 107 -4.93 1.99 -22.63
C LYS A 107 -4.20 0.90 -23.41
N HIS A 108 -3.10 0.38 -22.89
CA HIS A 108 -2.22 -0.55 -23.57
C HIS A 108 -2.42 -1.97 -23.00
N GLU A 109 -2.61 -2.96 -23.88
CA GLU A 109 -2.90 -4.34 -23.49
C GLU A 109 -1.70 -5.03 -22.80
N ASN A 110 -0.48 -4.68 -23.22
CA ASN A 110 0.77 -5.25 -22.73
C ASN A 110 1.61 -4.21 -21.96
N ALA A 111 0.97 -3.48 -21.02
CA ALA A 111 1.69 -2.50 -20.21
C ALA A 111 2.31 -3.13 -18.96
N PHE A 112 3.53 -2.69 -18.64
CA PHE A 112 4.28 -3.05 -17.45
C PHE A 112 4.54 -1.84 -16.57
N LEU A 113 4.51 -2.03 -15.26
CA LEU A 113 4.87 -0.99 -14.30
C LEU A 113 6.38 -0.76 -14.28
N LYS A 114 6.80 0.45 -14.66
CA LYS A 114 8.19 0.87 -14.51
C LYS A 114 8.46 1.43 -13.12
N ASP A 115 7.62 2.35 -12.67
CA ASP A 115 7.76 2.99 -11.36
C ASP A 115 6.48 3.68 -10.90
N ILE A 116 6.43 3.92 -9.60
CA ILE A 116 5.51 4.89 -8.98
C ILE A 116 6.33 5.96 -8.27
N ASN A 117 5.93 7.21 -8.43
CA ASN A 117 6.60 8.36 -7.85
C ASN A 117 5.65 9.12 -6.93
N TRP A 118 6.10 9.43 -5.73
CA TRP A 118 5.38 10.24 -4.75
C TRP A 118 6.18 11.48 -4.40
N HIS A 119 5.51 12.63 -4.33
CA HIS A 119 6.11 13.84 -3.81
C HIS A 119 5.73 14.08 -2.34
N PHE A 120 6.71 14.00 -1.45
CA PHE A 120 6.54 14.39 -0.05
C PHE A 120 7.07 15.80 0.18
N SER A 121 6.19 16.73 0.54
CA SER A 121 6.56 18.12 0.85
C SER A 121 7.11 18.32 2.26
N ALA A 122 6.82 17.39 3.16
CA ALA A 122 7.41 17.31 4.49
C ALA A 122 7.42 15.84 4.94
N ASN A 123 8.46 15.46 5.68
CA ASN A 123 8.63 14.14 6.25
C ASN A 123 9.45 14.27 7.55
N ASN A 124 8.95 13.79 8.68
CA ASN A 124 9.67 13.80 9.97
C ASN A 124 10.13 12.42 10.45
N PHE A 125 10.16 11.44 9.55
CA PHE A 125 10.67 10.11 9.84
C PHE A 125 12.12 9.99 9.40
N ARG A 126 12.98 9.55 10.31
CA ARG A 126 14.34 9.13 9.95
C ARG A 126 14.29 7.91 9.05
N ARG A 127 13.34 7.00 9.30
CA ARG A 127 13.12 5.79 8.49
C ARG A 127 11.64 5.50 8.35
N ILE A 128 11.19 5.22 7.13
CA ILE A 128 9.86 4.66 6.83
C ILE A 128 10.06 3.39 6.01
N LYS A 129 9.42 2.28 6.40
CA LYS A 129 9.20 1.16 5.49
C LYS A 129 7.79 1.25 4.93
N ILE A 130 7.68 1.19 3.61
CA ILE A 130 6.40 1.16 2.91
C ILE A 130 6.31 -0.09 2.03
N ARG A 131 5.08 -0.53 1.77
CA ARG A 131 4.76 -1.52 0.74
C ARG A 131 4.05 -0.84 -0.41
N VAL A 132 4.47 -1.11 -1.64
CA VAL A 132 3.69 -0.81 -2.83
C VAL A 132 2.73 -1.97 -3.07
N ASN A 133 1.43 -1.67 -3.16
CA ASN A 133 0.41 -2.65 -3.50
C ASN A 133 -0.23 -2.30 -4.84
N ILE A 134 -0.57 -3.33 -5.62
CA ILE A 134 -1.28 -3.20 -6.89
C ILE A 134 -2.54 -4.06 -6.83
N TYR A 135 -3.69 -3.46 -7.08
CA TYR A 135 -4.98 -4.12 -6.99
C TYR A 135 -5.74 -4.08 -8.32
N SER A 136 -6.45 -5.16 -8.61
CA SER A 136 -7.53 -5.15 -9.60
C SER A 136 -8.67 -4.25 -9.13
N MET A 137 -9.48 -3.77 -10.07
CA MET A 137 -10.68 -2.98 -9.77
C MET A 137 -11.94 -3.80 -10.02
N LYS A 138 -12.90 -3.75 -9.08
CA LYS A 138 -14.24 -4.33 -9.22
C LYS A 138 -15.26 -3.40 -8.60
N ASN A 139 -16.33 -3.09 -9.33
CA ASN A 139 -17.39 -2.18 -8.86
C ASN A 139 -16.82 -0.84 -8.33
N ASP A 140 -15.87 -0.26 -9.08
CA ASP A 140 -15.16 0.98 -8.73
C ASP A 140 -14.37 0.97 -7.41
N LEU A 141 -14.11 -0.20 -6.84
CA LEU A 141 -13.31 -0.38 -5.63
C LEU A 141 -12.12 -1.33 -5.90
N PRO A 142 -11.00 -1.16 -5.17
CA PRO A 142 -9.91 -2.14 -5.20
C PRO A 142 -10.41 -3.49 -4.66
N ASP A 143 -10.10 -4.58 -5.37
CA ASP A 143 -10.60 -5.92 -5.07
C ASP A 143 -9.47 -6.87 -4.66
N THR A 144 -8.69 -7.37 -5.61
CA THR A 144 -7.65 -8.38 -5.37
C THR A 144 -6.25 -7.84 -5.66
N LEU A 145 -5.26 -8.24 -4.86
CA LEU A 145 -3.85 -7.97 -5.17
C LEU A 145 -3.45 -8.68 -6.47
N ILE A 146 -2.78 -7.94 -7.36
CA ILE A 146 -2.27 -8.47 -8.64
C ILE A 146 -0.90 -9.13 -8.44
N THR A 147 -0.15 -8.71 -7.42
CA THR A 147 1.21 -9.22 -7.16
C THR A 147 1.24 -10.22 -6.00
N ASN A 148 2.00 -11.30 -6.15
CA ASN A 148 2.31 -12.25 -5.07
C ASN A 148 3.65 -11.96 -4.37
N LYS A 149 4.40 -10.95 -4.81
CA LYS A 149 5.67 -10.50 -4.21
C LYS A 149 5.42 -9.30 -3.29
N GLN A 150 6.19 -9.20 -2.20
CA GLN A 150 6.19 -8.00 -1.36
C GLN A 150 7.11 -6.94 -1.96
N LEU A 151 6.53 -5.81 -2.36
CA LEU A 151 7.26 -4.68 -2.95
C LEU A 151 7.57 -3.65 -1.86
N ILE A 152 8.59 -3.93 -1.04
CA ILE A 152 8.93 -3.13 0.13
C ILE A 152 10.06 -2.16 -0.20
N TYR A 153 9.84 -0.89 0.14
CA TYR A 153 10.83 0.17 -0.02
C TYR A 153 11.07 0.87 1.32
N THR A 154 12.29 1.37 1.49
CA THR A 154 12.67 2.16 2.66
C THR A 154 12.97 3.59 2.24
N ILE A 155 12.36 4.54 2.95
CA ILE A 155 12.68 5.96 2.85
C ILE A 155 13.50 6.32 4.09
N GLU A 156 14.73 6.76 3.88
CA GLU A 156 15.65 7.13 4.97
C GLU A 156 15.87 8.65 5.02
N ASP A 157 16.53 9.10 6.08
CA ASP A 157 17.13 10.43 6.24
C ASP A 157 16.16 11.60 5.99
N PHE A 158 14.93 11.48 6.49
CA PHE A 158 13.90 12.53 6.39
C PHE A 158 13.61 12.98 4.97
N LYS A 159 13.84 12.11 3.98
CA LYS A 159 13.79 12.46 2.56
C LYS A 159 12.43 13.08 2.19
N THR A 160 12.51 14.17 1.42
CA THR A 160 11.39 14.92 0.85
C THR A 160 11.60 15.10 -0.66
N GLY A 161 10.65 15.71 -1.34
CA GLY A 161 10.63 15.84 -2.79
C GLY A 161 10.04 14.61 -3.48
N TRP A 162 10.33 14.45 -4.76
CA TRP A 162 9.95 13.27 -5.53
C TRP A 162 10.79 12.07 -5.11
N ILE A 163 10.10 11.00 -4.72
CA ILE A 163 10.70 9.70 -4.41
C ILE A 163 10.16 8.69 -5.42
N LYS A 164 11.09 8.08 -6.17
CA LYS A 164 10.83 6.99 -7.12
C LYS A 164 10.86 5.65 -6.39
N PHE A 165 9.85 4.83 -6.60
CA PHE A 165 9.84 3.42 -6.25
C PHE A 165 9.94 2.61 -7.54
N ASP A 166 11.11 2.01 -7.77
CA ASP A 166 11.44 1.30 -9.00
C ASP A 166 10.78 -0.07 -9.04
N LEU A 167 9.90 -0.29 -10.01
CA LEU A 167 9.07 -1.48 -10.16
C LEU A 167 9.47 -2.33 -11.38
N GLU A 168 10.30 -1.78 -12.27
CA GLU A 168 10.80 -2.42 -13.48
C GLU A 168 11.42 -3.82 -13.23
N PRO A 169 12.24 -4.05 -12.19
CA PRO A 169 12.81 -5.39 -11.92
C PRO A 169 11.79 -6.48 -11.58
N TYR A 170 10.54 -6.12 -11.31
CA TYR A 170 9.48 -7.06 -10.95
C TYR A 170 8.62 -7.49 -12.14
N GLU A 171 8.80 -6.87 -13.32
CA GLU A 171 8.11 -7.21 -14.58
C GLU A 171 6.58 -7.35 -14.40
N ILE A 172 5.98 -6.40 -13.69
CA ILE A 172 4.56 -6.45 -13.31
C ILE A 172 3.71 -5.97 -14.47
N GLN A 173 3.08 -6.89 -15.20
CA GLN A 173 2.03 -6.57 -16.16
C GLN A 173 0.78 -6.07 -15.44
N VAL A 174 0.14 -5.02 -15.97
CA VAL A 174 -1.06 -4.42 -15.38
C VAL A 174 -2.25 -4.43 -16.33
N PRO A 175 -3.48 -4.59 -15.80
CA PRO A 175 -4.69 -4.51 -16.61
C PRO A 175 -4.97 -3.06 -17.04
N SER A 176 -6.02 -2.87 -17.85
CA SER A 176 -6.47 -1.54 -18.28
C SER A 176 -6.94 -0.64 -17.12
N ASP A 177 -7.36 -1.22 -16.00
CA ASP A 177 -7.82 -0.47 -14.83
C ASP A 177 -7.37 -1.15 -13.54
N PHE A 178 -6.59 -0.43 -12.75
CA PHE A 178 -6.00 -0.92 -11.50
C PHE A 178 -5.82 0.21 -10.49
N LEU A 179 -5.69 -0.14 -9.21
CA LEU A 179 -5.19 0.76 -8.18
C LEU A 179 -3.73 0.43 -7.90
N ILE A 180 -2.90 1.46 -7.73
CA ILE A 180 -1.58 1.34 -7.12
C ILE A 180 -1.46 2.29 -5.92
N SER A 181 -0.90 1.79 -4.83
CA SER A 181 -0.89 2.46 -3.53
C SER A 181 0.41 2.25 -2.78
N ILE A 182 0.65 3.13 -1.80
CA ILE A 182 1.68 2.97 -0.77
C ILE A 182 1.01 2.72 0.59
N GLN A 183 1.47 1.69 1.29
CA GLN A 183 1.03 1.29 2.62
C GLN A 183 2.16 1.46 3.63
N TRP A 184 1.87 2.05 4.79
CA TRP A 184 2.85 2.17 5.88
C TRP A 184 3.03 0.85 6.61
N LEU A 185 4.27 0.37 6.68
CA LEU A 185 4.62 -0.82 7.45
C LEU A 185 5.30 -0.44 8.77
N GLU A 186 6.27 0.47 8.71
CA GLU A 186 7.02 0.90 9.90
C GLU A 186 7.42 2.35 9.74
N GLY A 187 7.55 3.07 10.86
CA GLY A 187 8.04 4.43 10.90
C GLY A 187 8.86 4.69 12.16
N LYS A 188 10.09 5.17 12.00
CA LYS A 188 10.96 5.61 13.09
C LYS A 188 11.20 7.11 13.00
N GLN A 189 10.81 7.83 14.05
CA GLN A 189 11.05 9.25 14.22
C GLN A 189 12.23 9.48 15.18
N ASP A 190 12.91 10.62 15.08
CA ASP A 190 14.00 10.98 16.00
C ASP A 190 13.50 11.63 17.30
N LYS A 191 12.30 12.18 17.28
CA LYS A 191 11.61 12.77 18.45
C LYS A 191 10.20 12.24 18.53
N VAL A 192 9.65 12.16 19.75
CA VAL A 192 8.23 11.86 19.99
C VAL A 192 7.42 13.10 19.61
N GLU A 193 7.29 13.34 18.32
CA GLU A 193 6.46 14.38 17.71
C GLU A 193 5.33 13.72 16.91
N ARG A 194 4.25 14.46 16.62
CA ARG A 194 3.18 13.92 15.76
C ARG A 194 3.77 13.46 14.43
N PRO A 195 3.33 12.30 13.87
CA PRO A 195 3.84 11.81 12.60
C PRO A 195 3.46 12.75 11.46
N ILE A 196 4.44 13.14 10.64
CA ILE A 196 4.28 14.07 9.52
C ILE A 196 4.84 13.45 8.25
N THR A 197 3.97 13.23 7.29
CA THR A 197 4.30 12.98 5.88
C THR A 197 3.22 13.68 5.06
N ILE A 198 3.61 14.76 4.39
CA ILE A 198 2.67 15.66 3.73
C ILE A 198 2.78 15.54 2.22
N VAL A 199 1.67 15.23 1.57
CA VAL A 199 1.58 15.17 0.11
C VAL A 199 0.79 16.38 -0.41
N PRO A 200 1.34 17.15 -1.36
CA PRO A 200 0.56 18.17 -2.02
C PRO A 200 -0.51 17.54 -2.91
N VAL A 201 -1.70 18.14 -2.93
CA VAL A 201 -2.86 17.65 -3.68
C VAL A 201 -3.47 18.76 -4.53
N ALA A 202 -4.30 18.38 -5.49
CA ALA A 202 -5.28 19.26 -6.11
C ALA A 202 -6.69 18.68 -5.88
N THR A 203 -7.72 19.52 -5.95
CA THR A 203 -9.10 19.03 -5.98
C THR A 203 -9.34 18.24 -7.27
N SER A 204 -10.13 17.17 -7.20
CA SER A 204 -10.45 16.34 -8.36
C SER A 204 -11.85 15.77 -8.28
N PHE A 205 -12.63 16.03 -9.33
CA PHE A 205 -13.98 15.48 -9.49
C PHE A 205 -13.99 14.02 -9.93
N SER A 206 -12.90 13.52 -10.52
CA SER A 206 -12.81 12.11 -10.94
C SER A 206 -12.62 11.14 -9.75
N GLN A 207 -12.33 11.67 -8.55
CA GLN A 207 -12.16 10.91 -7.30
C GLN A 207 -11.30 9.64 -7.48
N LYS A 208 -10.16 9.79 -8.16
CA LYS A 208 -9.23 8.69 -8.45
C LYS A 208 -8.30 8.34 -7.29
N CYS A 209 -8.38 9.08 -6.18
CA CYS A 209 -7.60 8.79 -4.98
C CYS A 209 -8.38 7.90 -4.02
N TYR A 210 -7.75 6.83 -3.56
CA TYR A 210 -8.34 5.86 -2.64
C TYR A 210 -7.50 5.82 -1.36
N VAL A 211 -8.18 5.76 -0.22
CA VAL A 211 -7.54 5.69 1.09
C VAL A 211 -8.22 4.65 1.99
N ARG A 212 -7.44 4.04 2.87
CA ARG A 212 -7.92 3.28 4.03
C ARG A 212 -6.98 3.48 5.21
N ILE A 213 -7.52 3.43 6.42
CA ILE A 213 -6.78 3.80 7.65
C ILE A 213 -6.07 2.57 8.24
N ALA A 214 -6.59 1.38 7.96
CA ALA A 214 -6.02 0.08 8.31
C ALA A 214 -6.09 -0.86 7.09
N SER A 215 -5.23 -1.88 7.03
CA SER A 215 -5.18 -2.84 5.92
C SER A 215 -6.45 -3.68 5.76
N GLN A 216 -7.27 -3.75 6.80
CA GLN A 216 -8.55 -4.47 6.79
C GLN A 216 -9.77 -3.54 6.75
N ASP A 217 -9.54 -2.21 6.70
CA ASP A 217 -10.63 -1.25 6.56
C ASP A 217 -11.18 -1.21 5.14
N LYS A 218 -12.43 -0.76 5.02
CA LYS A 218 -13.04 -0.45 3.73
C LYS A 218 -12.34 0.74 3.07
N TRP A 219 -12.11 0.61 1.77
CA TRP A 219 -11.63 1.72 0.93
C TRP A 219 -12.61 2.89 0.91
N LYS A 220 -12.07 4.10 0.94
CA LYS A 220 -12.80 5.36 0.76
C LYS A 220 -12.24 6.10 -0.45
N ARG A 221 -13.13 6.66 -1.27
CA ARG A 221 -12.77 7.52 -2.40
C ARG A 221 -12.65 8.97 -1.93
N MET A 222 -11.61 9.65 -2.41
CA MET A 222 -11.32 11.03 -2.06
C MET A 222 -11.35 11.91 -3.31
N GLY A 223 -11.99 13.07 -3.21
CA GLY A 223 -12.02 14.12 -4.24
C GLY A 223 -10.70 14.90 -4.38
N MET A 224 -9.58 14.20 -4.33
CA MET A 224 -8.25 14.77 -4.42
C MET A 224 -7.40 14.05 -5.48
N ASN A 225 -6.42 14.76 -6.01
CA ASN A 225 -5.41 14.26 -6.92
C ASN A 225 -4.03 14.53 -6.29
N PRO A 226 -3.43 13.53 -5.61
CA PRO A 226 -2.14 13.70 -4.96
C PRO A 226 -1.03 13.91 -5.98
N SER A 227 0.07 14.53 -5.54
CA SER A 227 1.31 14.65 -6.31
C SER A 227 1.98 13.27 -6.40
N CYS A 228 1.40 12.44 -7.24
CA CYS A 228 1.75 11.06 -7.46
C CYS A 228 1.49 10.73 -8.93
N TYR A 229 2.40 9.99 -9.54
CA TYR A 229 2.24 9.45 -10.88
C TYR A 229 2.93 8.11 -11.01
N VAL A 230 2.50 7.36 -12.02
CA VAL A 230 3.02 6.06 -12.40
C VAL A 230 3.59 6.18 -13.80
N THR A 231 4.71 5.51 -14.04
CA THR A 231 5.26 5.34 -15.38
C THR A 231 4.99 3.90 -15.84
N LEU A 232 4.33 3.76 -16.98
CA LEU A 232 4.14 2.49 -17.67
C LEU A 232 5.12 2.36 -18.84
N MET A 233 5.54 1.13 -19.13
CA MET A 233 6.21 0.73 -20.37
C MET A 233 5.26 -0.15 -21.16
N TYR A 234 5.19 -0.01 -22.48
CA TYR A 234 4.27 -0.76 -23.34
C TYR A 234 4.75 -0.80 -24.78
#